data_AF-A0A640C640-F1
#
_entry.id   AF-A0A640C640-F1
#
_cell.length_a   1.000
_cell.length_b   1.000
_cell.length_c   1.000
_cell.angle_alpha   90.00
_cell.angle_beta   90.00
_cell.angle_gamma   90.00
#
_symmetry.space_group_name_H-M   'P 1'
#
loop_
_entity.id
_entity.type
_entity.pdbx_description
1 polymer ?
#
loop_
_entity_poly.entity_id
_entity_poly.type
_entity_poly.pdbx_seq_one_letter_code
_entity_poly.pdbx_strand_id
1 'polypeptide(L)'
;YENLSSLKDNDGIHLQITSTNLIEFYKQSKEYINFTKEFFDKPLKYENLGIFLKPQEFERLKQDSKLFDVAKRYLNNFIEALEERIDLEKAKLFKEKDVLNYLKENKELRVKLKNILDKELVHIKQHRPDIVASWKYYQEFEQMCKELDQELTLE
;
A
#
# COMPACT_ATOMS: atom_id res chain seq x y z
N TYR A 1 13.97 -28.89 14.99
CA TYR A 1 13.97 -27.71 15.87
C TYR A 1 15.09 -26.79 15.42
N GLU A 2 14.75 -25.63 14.89
CA GLU A 2 15.75 -24.61 14.55
C GLU A 2 16.37 -24.08 15.84
N ASN A 3 17.70 -24.00 15.89
CA ASN A 3 18.41 -23.46 17.03
C ASN A 3 18.30 -21.92 17.00
N LEU A 4 17.37 -21.37 17.79
CA LEU A 4 17.13 -19.93 17.89
C LEU A 4 18.01 -19.25 18.96
N SER A 5 19.06 -19.92 19.48
CA SER A 5 19.93 -19.34 20.51
C SER A 5 20.61 -18.06 20.03
N SER A 6 20.94 -17.96 18.74
CA SER A 6 21.55 -16.78 18.12
C SER A 6 20.65 -15.55 18.08
N LEU A 7 19.31 -15.70 18.17
CA LEU A 7 18.38 -14.57 18.23
C LEU A 7 18.37 -13.87 19.60
N LYS A 8 19.01 -14.47 20.61
CA LYS A 8 19.12 -13.91 21.97
C LYS A 8 20.47 -13.22 22.23
N ASP A 9 21.39 -13.28 21.28
CA ASP A 9 22.68 -12.59 21.40
C ASP A 9 22.53 -11.10 21.10
N ASN A 10 23.02 -10.26 22.02
CA ASN A 10 23.14 -8.81 21.84
C ASN A 10 24.14 -8.41 20.74
N ASP A 11 24.83 -9.38 20.13
CA ASP A 11 25.85 -9.15 19.11
C ASP A 11 25.29 -9.25 17.68
N GLY A 12 23.99 -9.53 17.53
CA GLY A 12 23.33 -9.62 16.23
C GLY A 12 23.28 -8.29 15.47
N ILE A 13 23.22 -8.39 14.14
CA ILE A 13 23.09 -7.22 13.25
C ILE A 13 21.62 -6.90 13.06
N HIS A 14 21.21 -5.71 13.48
CA HIS A 14 19.83 -5.26 13.36
C HIS A 14 19.57 -4.59 12.00
N LEU A 15 18.69 -5.21 11.22
CA LEU A 15 18.28 -4.75 9.90
C LEU A 15 16.76 -4.61 9.85
N GLN A 16 16.27 -3.50 9.31
CA GLN A 16 14.86 -3.25 9.12
C GLN A 16 14.49 -3.27 7.64
N ILE A 17 13.47 -4.07 7.29
CA ILE A 17 12.84 -4.05 5.97
C ILE A 17 11.49 -3.39 6.15
N THR A 18 11.31 -2.18 5.63
CA THR A 18 10.11 -1.39 5.87
C THR A 18 9.90 -0.36 4.78
N SER A 19 8.79 0.38 4.84
CA SER A 19 8.57 1.48 3.93
C SER A 19 9.37 2.73 4.32
N THR A 20 9.89 3.45 3.32
CA THR A 20 10.58 4.75 3.47
C THR A 20 9.73 5.74 4.27
N ASN A 21 8.42 5.77 3.99
CA ASN A 21 7.46 6.63 4.67
C ASN A 21 7.43 6.41 6.19
N LEU A 22 7.59 5.17 6.67
CA LEU A 22 7.60 4.88 8.11
C LEU A 22 8.89 5.38 8.77
N ILE A 23 10.04 5.24 8.12
CA ILE A 23 11.33 5.75 8.62
C ILE A 23 11.31 7.28 8.76
N GLU A 24 10.73 7.96 7.78
CA GLU A 24 10.53 9.41 7.80
C GLU A 24 9.55 9.82 8.90
N PHE A 25 8.41 9.14 9.01
CA PHE A 25 7.37 9.44 9.98
C PHE A 25 7.86 9.30 11.43
N TYR A 26 8.61 8.23 11.76
CA TYR A 26 9.13 8.00 13.10
C TYR A 26 10.41 8.81 13.41
N LYS A 27 10.87 9.68 12.50
CA LYS A 27 12.13 10.44 12.62
C LYS A 27 13.36 9.55 12.91
N GLN A 28 13.28 8.26 12.61
CA GLN A 28 14.39 7.31 12.72
C GLN A 28 15.42 7.50 11.60
N SER A 29 15.08 8.32 10.60
CA SER A 29 15.93 8.67 9.45
C SER A 29 17.31 9.25 9.82
N LYS A 30 17.49 9.78 11.03
CA LYS A 30 18.82 10.24 11.49
C LYS A 30 19.76 9.12 11.91
N GLU A 31 19.21 7.97 12.32
CA GLU A 31 20.01 6.82 12.78
C GLU A 31 20.06 5.69 11.75
N TYR A 32 19.02 5.55 10.92
CA TYR A 32 18.91 4.48 9.94
C TYR A 32 19.04 5.02 8.52
N ILE A 33 19.98 4.44 7.76
CA ILE A 33 20.25 4.79 6.36
C ILE A 33 19.74 3.67 5.46
N ASN A 34 19.23 4.04 4.28
CA ASN A 34 18.80 3.10 3.25
C ASN A 34 20.02 2.49 2.53
N PHE A 35 20.25 1.20 2.72
CA PHE A 35 21.32 0.42 2.11
C PHE A 35 20.82 -0.56 1.03
N THR A 36 19.59 -0.40 0.53
CA THR A 36 18.96 -1.32 -0.45
C THR A 36 19.87 -1.63 -1.64
N LYS A 37 20.57 -0.62 -2.19
CA LYS A 37 21.48 -0.78 -3.35
C LYS A 37 22.70 -1.64 -3.07
N GLU A 38 23.05 -1.85 -1.80
CA GLU A 38 24.18 -2.67 -1.40
C GLU A 38 23.79 -4.17 -1.34
N PHE A 39 22.50 -4.45 -1.15
CA PHE A 39 21.96 -5.82 -1.06
C PHE A 39 21.34 -6.33 -2.37
N PHE A 40 20.91 -5.43 -3.27
CA PHE A 40 20.22 -5.82 -4.50
C PHE A 40 20.85 -5.18 -5.73
N ASP A 41 21.15 -6.02 -6.72
CA ASP A 41 21.74 -5.56 -7.99
C ASP A 41 20.69 -4.87 -8.89
N LYS A 42 19.41 -5.15 -8.65
CA LYS A 42 18.26 -4.55 -9.32
C LYS A 42 17.44 -3.72 -8.32
N PRO A 43 16.78 -2.64 -8.77
CA PRO A 43 15.84 -1.93 -7.92
C PRO A 43 14.67 -2.85 -7.52
N LEU A 44 14.15 -2.62 -6.32
CA LEU A 44 12.94 -3.29 -5.84
C LEU A 44 11.73 -2.88 -6.70
N LYS A 45 10.75 -3.77 -6.82
CA LYS A 45 9.49 -3.51 -7.52
C LYS A 45 8.71 -2.37 -6.87
N TYR A 46 8.82 -2.23 -5.55
CA TYR A 46 8.17 -1.18 -4.78
C TYR A 46 9.19 -0.13 -4.31
N GLU A 47 9.15 1.05 -4.93
CA GLU A 47 10.10 2.15 -4.65
C GLU A 47 10.09 2.63 -3.19
N ASN A 48 8.94 2.47 -2.52
CA ASN A 48 8.80 2.85 -1.12
C ASN A 48 9.31 1.77 -0.16
N LEU A 49 9.73 0.58 -0.63
CA LEU A 49 10.32 -0.45 0.22
C LEU A 49 11.84 -0.26 0.30
N GLY A 50 12.44 -0.54 1.45
CA GLY A 50 13.88 -0.49 1.57
C GLY A 50 14.44 -1.27 2.75
N ILE A 51 15.76 -1.46 2.70
CA ILE A 51 16.57 -2.03 3.76
C ILE A 51 17.28 -0.91 4.50
N PHE A 52 17.03 -0.83 5.81
CA PHE A 52 17.52 0.22 6.67
C PHE A 52 18.36 -0.37 7.81
N LEU A 53 19.57 0.15 7.97
CA LEU A 53 20.46 -0.19 9.08
C LEU A 53 21.08 1.09 9.65
N LYS A 54 21.58 0.99 10.88
CA LYS A 54 22.54 1.98 11.37
C LYS A 54 23.85 1.85 10.60
N PRO A 55 24.55 2.95 10.26
CA PRO A 55 25.80 2.87 9.51
C PRO A 55 26.84 1.95 10.15
N GLN A 56 26.99 2.02 11.48
CA GLN A 56 27.89 1.16 12.24
C GLN A 56 27.56 -0.35 12.12
N GLU A 57 26.28 -0.71 12.02
CA GLU A 57 25.83 -2.10 11.85
C GLU A 57 26.14 -2.59 10.44
N PHE A 58 25.97 -1.72 9.44
CA PHE A 58 26.33 -2.02 8.06
C PHE A 58 27.84 -2.22 7.90
N GLU A 59 28.67 -1.37 8.53
CA GLU A 59 30.12 -1.55 8.52
C GLU A 59 30.55 -2.84 9.21
N ARG A 60 29.95 -3.19 10.36
CA ARG A 60 30.17 -4.48 11.02
C ARG A 60 29.81 -5.65 10.10
N LEU A 61 28.69 -5.56 9.38
CA LEU A 61 28.28 -6.58 8.42
C LEU A 61 29.29 -6.72 7.27
N LYS A 62 29.78 -5.60 6.72
CA LYS A 62 30.74 -5.59 5.61
C LYS A 62 32.11 -6.17 5.98
N GLN A 63 32.50 -6.12 7.25
CA GLN A 63 33.77 -6.70 7.72
C GLN A 63 33.78 -8.24 7.63
N ASP A 64 32.62 -8.89 7.72
CA ASP A 64 32.47 -10.32 7.48
C ASP A 64 31.86 -10.57 6.09
N SER A 65 32.72 -10.69 5.08
CA SER A 65 32.30 -10.89 3.69
C SER A 65 31.46 -12.15 3.50
N LYS A 66 31.72 -13.22 4.25
CA LYS A 66 30.94 -14.47 4.16
C LYS A 66 29.53 -14.26 4.70
N LEU A 67 29.42 -13.61 5.86
CA LEU A 67 28.12 -13.29 6.44
C LEU A 67 27.34 -12.34 5.54
N PHE A 68 28.00 -11.32 4.98
CA PHE A 68 27.38 -10.38 4.06
C PHE A 68 26.85 -11.08 2.80
N ASP A 69 27.62 -11.98 2.19
CA ASP A 69 27.18 -12.75 1.02
C ASP A 69 26.00 -13.68 1.33
N VAL A 70 26.00 -14.33 2.50
CA VAL A 70 24.89 -15.16 2.96
C VAL A 70 23.63 -14.31 3.19
N ALA A 71 23.78 -13.16 3.87
CA ALA A 71 22.69 -12.22 4.11
C ALA A 71 22.12 -11.69 2.79
N LYS A 72 22.98 -11.30 1.84
CA LYS A 72 22.58 -10.84 0.51
C LYS A 72 21.74 -11.90 -0.21
N ARG A 73 22.19 -13.16 -0.25
CA ARG A 73 21.42 -14.26 -0.87
C ARG A 73 20.07 -14.49 -0.20
N TYR A 74 20.05 -14.52 1.13
CA TYR A 74 18.80 -14.69 1.88
C TYR A 74 17.81 -13.56 1.59
N LEU A 75 18.28 -12.31 1.62
CA LEU A 75 17.46 -11.12 1.41
C LEU A 75 16.90 -11.05 0.00
N ASN A 76 17.62 -11.51 -1.03
CA ASN A 76 17.09 -11.62 -2.40
C ASN A 76 15.87 -12.54 -2.44
N ASN A 77 15.98 -13.76 -1.93
CA ASN A 77 14.85 -14.70 -1.90
C ASN A 77 13.69 -14.17 -1.04
N PHE A 78 14.00 -13.53 0.09
CA PHE A 78 12.98 -12.96 0.97
C PHE A 78 12.20 -11.82 0.30
N ILE A 79 12.89 -10.91 -0.39
CA ILE A 79 12.26 -9.78 -1.08
C ILE A 79 11.38 -10.27 -2.22
N GLU A 80 11.81 -11.26 -3.01
CA GLU A 80 10.96 -11.83 -4.06
C GLU A 80 9.63 -12.37 -3.49
N ALA A 81 9.70 -13.18 -2.43
CA ALA A 81 8.51 -13.71 -1.77
C ALA A 81 7.63 -12.60 -1.14
N LEU A 82 8.26 -11.56 -0.58
CA LEU A 82 7.55 -10.40 -0.03
C LEU A 82 6.82 -9.63 -1.13
N GLU A 83 7.47 -9.38 -2.27
CA GLU A 83 6.89 -8.65 -3.40
C GLU A 83 5.70 -9.39 -3.99
N GLU A 84 5.81 -10.71 -4.17
CA GLU A 84 4.69 -11.57 -4.57
C GLU A 84 3.53 -11.48 -3.59
N ARG A 85 3.83 -11.49 -2.28
CA ARG A 85 2.79 -11.37 -1.26
C ARG A 85 2.10 -10.01 -1.32
N ILE A 86 2.85 -8.92 -1.54
CA ILE A 86 2.29 -7.58 -1.69
C ILE A 86 1.36 -7.53 -2.91
N ASP A 87 1.74 -8.13 -4.04
CA ASP A 87 0.86 -8.21 -5.23
C ASP A 87 -0.45 -8.94 -4.92
N LEU A 88 -0.37 -10.08 -4.23
CA LEU A 88 -1.54 -10.86 -3.85
C LEU A 88 -2.48 -10.08 -2.94
N GLU A 89 -1.96 -9.33 -1.96
CA GLU A 89 -2.82 -8.50 -1.10
C GLU A 89 -3.37 -7.29 -1.86
N LYS A 90 -2.60 -6.67 -2.76
CA LYS A 90 -3.09 -5.59 -3.64
C LYS A 90 -4.20 -6.05 -4.57
N ALA A 91 -4.15 -7.29 -5.05
CA ALA A 91 -5.18 -7.87 -5.89
C ALA A 91 -6.52 -8.09 -5.15
N LYS A 92 -6.51 -8.19 -3.81
CA LYS A 92 -7.70 -8.32 -2.97
C LYS A 92 -8.33 -6.99 -2.59
N LEU A 93 -7.64 -5.87 -2.80
CA LEU A 93 -8.20 -4.55 -2.50
C LEU A 93 -9.43 -4.32 -3.35
N PHE A 94 -10.50 -3.82 -2.71
CA PHE A 94 -11.69 -3.40 -3.42
C PHE A 94 -11.34 -2.33 -4.43
N LYS A 95 -11.72 -2.59 -5.68
CA LYS A 95 -11.65 -1.62 -6.77
C LYS A 95 -12.93 -0.80 -6.77
N GLU A 96 -12.93 0.30 -7.51
CA GLU A 96 -14.08 1.19 -7.58
C GLU A 96 -15.32 0.46 -8.11
N LYS A 97 -15.15 -0.49 -9.03
CA LYS A 97 -16.23 -1.37 -9.50
C LYS A 97 -16.81 -2.26 -8.42
N ASP A 98 -15.98 -2.76 -7.50
CA ASP A 98 -16.47 -3.61 -6.40
C ASP A 98 -17.35 -2.78 -5.45
N VAL A 99 -16.96 -1.53 -5.20
CA VAL A 99 -17.77 -0.58 -4.42
C VAL A 99 -19.09 -0.27 -5.14
N LEU A 100 -19.07 0.00 -6.45
CA LEU A 100 -20.28 0.26 -7.23
C LEU A 100 -21.23 -0.95 -7.26
N ASN A 101 -20.70 -2.16 -7.44
CA ASN A 101 -21.49 -3.39 -7.38
C ASN A 101 -22.12 -3.59 -6.01
N TYR A 102 -21.34 -3.39 -4.94
CA TYR A 102 -21.87 -3.46 -3.58
C TYR A 102 -23.00 -2.44 -3.35
N LEU A 103 -22.82 -1.20 -3.82
CA LEU A 103 -23.87 -0.18 -3.75
C LEU A 103 -25.07 -0.54 -4.63
N LYS A 104 -24.90 -1.28 -5.72
CA LYS A 104 -26.00 -1.73 -6.61
C LYS A 104 -26.90 -2.73 -5.89
N GLU A 105 -26.29 -3.66 -5.16
CA GLU A 105 -26.99 -4.67 -4.38
C GLU A 105 -27.63 -4.08 -3.10
N ASN A 106 -27.03 -3.02 -2.54
CA ASN A 106 -27.48 -2.42 -1.27
C ASN A 106 -28.23 -1.10 -1.47
N LYS A 107 -29.54 -1.18 -1.73
CA LYS A 107 -30.40 -0.01 -1.99
C LYS A 107 -30.36 1.06 -0.89
N GLU A 108 -30.46 0.65 0.37
CA GLU A 108 -30.47 1.60 1.50
C GLU A 108 -29.18 2.43 1.56
N LEU A 109 -28.03 1.77 1.47
CA LEU A 109 -26.71 2.42 1.51
C LEU A 109 -26.50 3.33 0.31
N ARG A 110 -26.95 2.91 -0.88
CA ARG A 110 -26.91 3.73 -2.09
C ARG A 110 -27.73 5.01 -1.94
N VAL A 111 -28.97 4.92 -1.48
CA VAL A 111 -29.83 6.11 -1.26
C VAL A 111 -29.22 7.03 -0.22
N LYS A 112 -28.70 6.47 0.88
CA LYS A 112 -28.01 7.24 1.91
C LYS A 112 -26.80 8.00 1.34
N LEU A 113 -25.97 7.32 0.56
CA LEU A 113 -24.80 7.93 -0.09
C LEU A 113 -25.22 9.02 -1.09
N LYS A 114 -26.26 8.76 -1.91
CA LYS A 114 -26.79 9.73 -2.87
C LYS A 114 -27.23 11.02 -2.17
N ASN A 115 -27.99 10.90 -1.09
CA ASN A 115 -28.47 12.06 -0.34
C ASN A 115 -27.33 12.89 0.26
N ILE A 116 -26.26 12.24 0.72
CA ILE A 116 -25.06 12.93 1.21
C ILE A 116 -24.38 13.66 0.04
N LEU A 117 -24.11 12.97 -1.07
CA LEU A 117 -23.42 13.55 -2.22
C LEU A 117 -24.20 14.69 -2.87
N ASP A 118 -25.53 14.56 -3.00
CA ASP A 118 -26.36 15.61 -3.56
C ASP A 118 -26.31 16.90 -2.76
N LYS A 119 -26.19 16.80 -1.43
CA LYS A 119 -26.05 17.96 -0.54
C LYS A 119 -24.64 18.56 -0.60
N GLU A 120 -23.61 17.73 -0.48
CA GLU A 120 -22.23 18.21 -0.37
C GLU A 120 -21.67 18.72 -1.71
N LEU A 121 -22.16 18.19 -2.85
CA LEU A 121 -21.66 18.55 -4.18
C LEU A 121 -22.36 19.75 -4.82
N VAL A 122 -23.41 20.34 -4.21
CA VAL A 122 -24.19 21.46 -4.80
C VAL A 122 -23.28 22.58 -5.31
N HIS A 123 -22.39 23.08 -4.46
CA HIS A 123 -21.54 24.22 -4.81
C HIS A 123 -20.51 23.88 -5.88
N ILE A 124 -19.96 22.66 -5.86
CA ILE A 124 -18.97 22.20 -6.84
C ILE A 124 -19.66 22.02 -8.20
N LYS A 125 -20.85 21.40 -8.24
CA LYS A 125 -21.65 21.28 -9.47
C LYS A 125 -22.00 22.65 -10.06
N GLN A 126 -22.25 23.66 -9.22
CA GLN A 126 -22.58 25.01 -9.67
C GLN A 126 -21.38 25.75 -10.27
N HIS A 127 -20.21 25.70 -9.61
CA HIS A 127 -19.06 26.54 -10.00
C HIS A 127 -18.07 25.82 -10.91
N ARG A 128 -17.97 24.50 -10.79
CA ARG A 128 -17.03 23.62 -11.50
C ARG A 128 -17.68 22.31 -11.94
N PRO A 129 -18.74 22.37 -12.76
CA PRO A 129 -19.39 21.17 -13.28
C PRO A 129 -18.43 20.29 -14.10
N ASP A 130 -17.41 20.90 -14.72
CA ASP A 130 -16.34 20.23 -15.46
C ASP A 130 -15.55 19.25 -14.60
N ILE A 131 -15.29 19.60 -13.32
CA ILE A 131 -14.61 18.71 -12.38
C ILE A 131 -15.48 17.50 -12.08
N VAL A 132 -16.77 17.73 -11.77
CA VAL A 132 -17.70 16.63 -11.43
C VAL A 132 -17.91 15.71 -12.63
N ALA A 133 -17.99 16.27 -13.84
CA ALA A 133 -18.09 15.51 -15.08
C ALA A 133 -16.87 14.60 -15.33
N SER A 134 -15.69 14.99 -14.85
CA SER A 134 -14.47 14.18 -14.97
C SER A 134 -14.44 12.94 -14.06
N TRP A 135 -15.33 12.87 -13.06
CA TRP A 135 -15.36 11.77 -12.09
C TRP A 135 -16.09 10.54 -12.63
N LYS A 136 -15.37 9.72 -13.41
CA LYS A 136 -15.90 8.50 -14.06
C LYS A 136 -16.82 7.66 -13.16
N TYR A 137 -16.34 7.23 -11.99
CA TYR A 137 -17.11 6.33 -11.11
C TYR A 137 -18.29 7.02 -10.41
N TYR A 138 -18.22 8.34 -10.23
CA TYR A 138 -19.37 9.11 -9.75
C TYR A 138 -20.47 9.17 -10.82
N GLN A 139 -20.12 9.32 -12.10
CA GLN A 139 -21.10 9.26 -13.19
C GLN A 139 -21.76 7.88 -13.29
N GLU A 140 -20.99 6.80 -13.14
CA GLU A 140 -21.53 5.44 -13.05
C GLU A 140 -22.50 5.28 -11.85
N PHE A 141 -22.16 5.87 -10.70
CA PHE A 141 -23.01 5.91 -9.52
C PHE A 141 -24.32 6.72 -9.72
N GLU A 142 -24.26 7.87 -10.37
CA GLU A 142 -25.46 8.67 -10.69
C GLU A 142 -26.38 7.92 -11.66
N GLN A 143 -25.80 7.25 -12.66
CA GLN A 143 -26.56 6.50 -13.64
C GLN A 143 -27.32 5.33 -12.99
N MET A 144 -26.64 4.54 -12.14
CA MET A 144 -27.31 3.46 -11.40
C MET A 144 -28.39 3.96 -10.44
N CYS A 145 -28.28 5.18 -9.90
CA CYS A 145 -29.35 5.74 -9.07
C CYS A 145 -30.59 6.08 -9.90
N LYS A 146 -30.43 6.60 -11.12
CA LYS A 146 -31.54 6.98 -12.02
C LYS A 146 -32.34 5.78 -12.54
N GLU A 147 -31.67 4.66 -12.84
CA GLU A 147 -32.31 3.46 -13.40
C GLU A 147 -33.36 2.84 -12.46
N LEU A 148 -33.17 2.96 -11.15
CA LEU A 148 -34.09 2.40 -10.14
C LEU A 148 -35.27 3.31 -9.79
N ASP A 149 -35.11 4.63 -9.92
CA ASP A 149 -36.21 5.57 -9.75
C ASP A 149 -37.27 5.39 -10.86
N GLN A 150 -36.87 4.87 -12.02
CA GLN A 150 -37.76 4.52 -13.14
C GLN A 150 -38.49 3.19 -12.93
N GLU A 151 -37.85 2.17 -12.33
CA GLU A 151 -38.51 0.90 -12.00
C GLU A 151 -39.58 1.07 -10.90
N LEU A 152 -39.34 1.93 -9.91
CA LEU A 152 -40.30 2.24 -8.83
C LEU A 152 -41.52 3.07 -9.27
N THR A 153 -41.49 3.66 -10.47
CA THR A 153 -42.60 4.46 -11.02
C THR A 153 -43.45 3.70 -12.04
N LEU A 154 -43.09 2.44 -12.32
CA LEU A 154 -43.79 1.54 -13.25
C LEU A 154 -44.54 0.39 -12.54
N GLU A 155 -44.46 0.31 -11.21
CA GLU A 155 -45.31 -0.53 -10.34
C GLU A 155 -46.42 0.31 -9.69
#